data_AF-A0AAD6K2J0-F1
#
_entry.id   AF-A0AAD6K2J0-F1
#
_cell.length_a   1.000
_cell.length_b   1.000
_cell.length_c   1.000
_cell.angle_alpha   90.00
_cell.angle_beta   90.00
_cell.angle_gamma   90.00
#
_symmetry.space_group_name_H-M   'P 1'
#
loop_
_entity.id
_entity.type
_entity.pdbx_description
1 polymer ?
#
loop_
_entity_poly.entity_id
_entity_poly.type
_entity_poly.pdbx_seq_one_letter_code
_entity_poly.pdbx_strand_id
1 'polypeptide(L)'
;MEDPIQVQVTNGLFIGDAYIVLQSINGKISGLNIVDNMFKGEGRNLNPIVELDGNFTRIDQVVIERNNVRRMSLKSTVGKLTVAGNGTKWVADFSSVLIFPDKISNFQYSFYVRGVPTENVVHAVTDVSKNMVVVESNKVVNAVVSVEVDQSSMVEEINHL
;
A
#
# COMPACT_ATOMS: atom_id res chain seq x y z
N MET A 1 4.17 20.23 -0.27
CA MET A 1 3.36 20.65 0.90
C MET A 1 4.14 20.25 2.13
N GLU A 2 4.47 21.21 2.98
CA GLU A 2 5.25 20.99 4.21
C GLU A 2 4.32 20.55 5.35
N ASP A 3 4.67 19.46 6.05
CA ASP A 3 3.93 18.86 7.19
C ASP A 3 2.40 19.02 7.10
N PRO A 4 1.73 18.40 6.11
CA PRO A 4 0.33 18.69 5.82
C PRO A 4 -0.58 18.41 7.02
N ILE A 5 -1.44 19.37 7.36
CA ILE A 5 -2.49 19.24 8.37
C ILE A 5 -3.83 19.61 7.75
N GLN A 6 -4.79 18.69 7.76
CA GLN A 6 -6.16 18.90 7.25
C GLN A 6 -6.19 19.41 5.80
N VAL A 7 -5.57 18.66 4.90
CA VAL A 7 -5.46 19.02 3.48
C VAL A 7 -6.25 18.03 2.63
N GLN A 8 -6.94 18.54 1.62
CA GLN A 8 -7.63 17.71 0.62
C GLN A 8 -7.22 18.10 -0.79
N VAL A 9 -6.82 17.10 -1.57
CA VAL A 9 -6.57 17.18 -3.01
C VAL A 9 -7.46 16.16 -3.69
N THR A 10 -8.50 16.62 -4.38
CA THR A 10 -9.51 15.74 -4.95
C THR A 10 -10.06 16.24 -6.27
N ASN A 11 -10.56 15.31 -7.10
CA ASN A 11 -11.19 15.58 -8.38
C ASN A 11 -10.30 16.39 -9.36
N GLY A 12 -8.98 16.32 -9.17
CA GLY A 12 -8.00 17.00 -9.99
C GLY A 12 -7.60 16.21 -11.23
N LEU A 13 -7.25 16.94 -12.30
CA LEU A 13 -6.61 16.39 -13.50
C LEU A 13 -5.18 16.94 -13.60
N PHE A 14 -4.20 16.06 -13.44
CA PHE A 14 -2.76 16.37 -13.47
C PHE A 14 -2.16 15.81 -14.77
N ILE A 15 -1.56 16.66 -15.60
CA ILE A 15 -1.01 16.31 -16.92
C ILE A 15 0.45 16.78 -17.00
N GLY A 16 1.28 16.03 -17.72
CA GLY A 16 2.66 16.44 -18.03
C GLY A 16 3.62 16.09 -16.90
N ASP A 17 3.50 14.87 -16.38
CA ASP A 17 4.30 14.34 -15.27
C ASP A 17 4.16 15.14 -13.95
N ALA A 18 3.08 15.89 -13.78
CA ALA A 18 2.78 16.59 -12.54
C ALA A 18 2.52 15.60 -11.38
N TYR A 19 3.08 15.89 -10.21
CA TYR A 19 3.02 15.04 -9.02
C TYR A 19 2.97 15.90 -7.75
N ILE A 20 2.67 15.25 -6.62
CA ILE A 20 2.55 15.90 -5.33
C ILE A 20 3.75 15.52 -4.47
N VAL A 21 4.45 16.52 -3.91
CA VAL A 21 5.51 16.28 -2.92
C VAL A 21 4.97 16.56 -1.52
N LEU A 22 5.10 15.58 -0.64
CA LEU A 22 4.84 15.69 0.79
C LEU A 22 6.18 15.86 1.50
N GLN A 23 6.43 17.05 2.01
CA GLN A 23 7.69 17.41 2.61
C GLN A 23 7.58 17.38 4.14
N SER A 24 8.50 16.67 4.77
CA SER A 24 8.59 16.51 6.21
C SER A 24 9.58 17.52 6.78
N ILE A 25 9.09 18.56 7.46
CA ILE A 25 9.94 19.51 8.19
C ILE A 25 10.04 19.10 9.66
N ASN A 26 8.90 18.76 10.27
CA ASN A 26 8.78 18.31 11.66
C ASN A 26 8.43 16.81 11.77
N GLY A 27 8.31 16.11 10.64
CA GLY A 27 8.02 14.67 10.61
C GLY A 27 6.57 14.34 10.94
N LYS A 28 5.64 15.30 10.79
CA LYS A 28 4.22 15.13 11.10
C LYS A 28 3.35 15.36 9.88
N ILE A 29 2.41 14.44 9.66
CA ILE A 29 1.35 14.56 8.66
C ILE A 29 0.04 14.07 9.26
N SER A 30 -1.02 14.86 9.10
CA SER A 30 -2.31 14.54 9.72
C SER A 30 -3.52 15.00 8.90
N GLY A 31 -4.49 14.12 8.70
CA GLY A 31 -5.74 14.47 8.01
C GLY A 31 -5.52 14.88 6.55
N LEU A 32 -4.65 14.17 5.83
CA LEU A 32 -4.39 14.40 4.40
C LEU A 32 -5.23 13.43 3.57
N ASN A 33 -5.98 13.97 2.61
CA ASN A 33 -6.69 13.20 1.59
C ASN A 33 -6.16 13.55 0.20
N ILE A 34 -5.62 12.58 -0.52
CA ILE A 34 -5.30 12.68 -1.95
C ILE A 34 -6.11 11.60 -2.66
N VAL A 35 -7.32 11.95 -3.10
CA VAL A 35 -8.32 10.97 -3.54
C VAL A 35 -9.05 11.39 -4.80
N ASP A 36 -9.43 10.42 -5.62
CA ASP A 36 -10.29 10.63 -6.79
C ASP A 36 -9.67 11.60 -7.84
N ASN A 37 -8.34 11.60 -7.96
CA ASN A 37 -7.62 12.39 -8.97
C ASN A 37 -7.22 11.54 -10.18
N MET A 38 -6.93 12.20 -11.30
CA MET A 38 -6.40 11.59 -12.51
C MET A 38 -5.02 12.16 -12.84
N PHE A 39 -4.01 11.29 -12.93
CA PHE A 39 -2.63 11.63 -13.29
C PHE A 39 -2.25 11.04 -14.64
N LYS A 40 -1.67 11.87 -15.51
CA LYS A 40 -1.20 11.47 -16.83
C LYS A 40 0.20 12.00 -17.10
N GLY A 41 1.15 11.08 -17.13
CA GLY A 41 2.53 11.35 -17.51
C GLY A 41 2.80 11.29 -19.01
N GLU A 42 4.00 11.72 -19.39
CA GLU A 42 4.54 11.56 -20.74
C GLU A 42 5.06 10.15 -20.99
N GLY A 43 5.40 9.41 -19.92
CA GLY A 43 5.84 8.01 -19.98
C GLY A 43 7.32 7.83 -20.32
N ARG A 44 8.13 8.89 -20.20
CA ARG A 44 9.59 8.80 -20.35
C ARG A 44 10.22 8.16 -19.10
N ASN A 45 9.72 8.55 -17.92
CA ASN A 45 10.09 8.03 -16.61
C ASN A 45 8.80 7.70 -15.83
N LEU A 46 8.76 6.59 -15.10
CA LEU A 46 7.59 6.21 -14.29
C LEU A 46 7.58 6.96 -12.94
N ASN A 47 7.56 8.29 -13.01
CA ASN A 47 7.54 9.15 -11.83
C ASN A 47 6.33 8.84 -10.95
N PRO A 48 6.47 8.83 -9.62
CA PRO A 48 5.35 8.59 -8.73
C PRO A 48 4.38 9.77 -8.73
N ILE A 49 3.08 9.51 -8.50
CA ILE A 49 2.09 10.58 -8.36
C ILE A 49 2.19 11.35 -7.03
N VAL A 50 2.78 10.69 -6.02
CA VAL A 50 3.07 11.26 -4.71
C VAL A 50 4.47 10.85 -4.30
N GLU A 51 5.27 11.79 -3.83
CA GLU A 51 6.62 11.58 -3.33
C GLU A 51 6.75 12.08 -1.90
N LEU A 52 7.53 11.37 -1.09
CA LEU A 52 7.93 11.83 0.24
C LEU A 52 9.29 12.52 0.12
N ASP A 53 9.39 13.74 0.60
CA ASP A 53 10.66 14.43 0.83
C ASP A 53 10.91 14.51 2.34
N GLY A 54 11.83 13.68 2.83
CA GLY A 54 12.09 13.49 4.26
C GLY A 54 11.29 12.33 4.89
N ASN A 55 11.38 12.21 6.21
CA ASN A 55 10.83 11.07 6.96
C ASN A 55 9.70 11.49 7.91
N PHE A 56 8.49 11.00 7.65
CA PHE A 56 7.36 11.18 8.53
C PHE A 56 7.36 10.10 9.64
N THR A 57 7.40 10.54 10.89
CA THR A 57 7.38 9.63 12.06
C THR A 57 6.02 9.62 12.75
N ARG A 58 5.18 10.63 12.49
CA ARG A 58 3.80 10.74 13.00
C ARG A 58 2.86 10.91 11.81
N ILE A 59 2.14 9.85 11.49
CA ILE A 59 1.26 9.76 10.32
C ILE A 59 -0.12 9.39 10.83
N ASP A 60 -1.05 10.35 10.82
CA ASP A 60 -2.37 10.18 11.39
C ASP A 60 -3.44 10.49 10.33
N GLN A 61 -4.41 9.60 10.10
CA GLN A 61 -5.51 9.86 9.17
C GLN A 61 -5.05 10.33 7.77
N VAL A 62 -4.06 9.65 7.18
CA VAL A 62 -3.61 9.92 5.81
C VAL A 62 -4.24 8.91 4.87
N VAL A 63 -4.94 9.40 3.85
CA VAL A 63 -5.61 8.60 2.83
C VAL A 63 -5.13 9.05 1.45
N ILE A 64 -4.44 8.15 0.76
CA ILE A 64 -4.07 8.31 -0.65
C ILE A 64 -4.65 7.11 -1.37
N GLU A 65 -5.76 7.29 -2.09
CA GLU A 65 -6.51 6.18 -2.66
C GLU A 65 -7.32 6.64 -3.88
N ARG A 66 -7.84 5.68 -4.67
CA ARG A 66 -8.75 5.94 -5.80
C ARG A 66 -8.23 6.94 -6.84
N ASN A 67 -6.92 7.08 -6.94
CA ASN A 67 -6.29 7.87 -7.99
C ASN A 67 -6.10 7.01 -9.25
N ASN A 68 -6.43 7.55 -10.41
CA ASN A 68 -6.16 6.90 -11.69
C ASN A 68 -4.86 7.41 -12.27
N VAL A 69 -4.00 6.49 -12.70
CA VAL A 69 -2.64 6.82 -13.13
C VAL A 69 -2.39 6.24 -14.51
N ARG A 70 -1.89 7.07 -15.43
CA ARG A 70 -1.45 6.65 -16.76
C ARG A 70 -0.03 7.13 -17.00
N ARG A 71 0.87 6.19 -17.35
CA ARG A 71 2.28 6.47 -17.68
C ARG A 71 3.08 7.16 -16.56
N MET A 72 2.70 6.87 -15.32
CA MET A 72 3.33 7.27 -14.06
C MET A 72 3.17 6.10 -13.06
N SER A 73 3.82 6.17 -11.90
CA SER A 73 3.68 5.16 -10.83
C SER A 73 2.62 5.57 -9.81
N LEU A 74 1.72 4.65 -9.50
CA LEU A 74 0.76 4.85 -8.41
C LEU A 74 1.48 4.82 -7.06
N LYS A 75 1.14 5.76 -6.18
CA LYS A 75 1.44 5.70 -4.76
C LYS A 75 0.14 5.83 -3.97
N SER A 76 0.01 5.06 -2.91
CA SER A 76 -1.24 4.84 -2.19
C SER A 76 -0.97 4.50 -0.72
N THR A 77 -1.96 4.72 0.15
CA THR A 77 -1.96 4.19 1.52
C THR A 77 -2.66 2.84 1.61
N VAL A 78 -3.38 2.44 0.54
CA VAL A 78 -4.05 1.14 0.41
C VAL A 78 -3.43 0.37 -0.75
N GLY A 79 -3.20 -0.93 -0.57
CA GLY A 79 -2.66 -1.81 -1.61
C GLY A 79 -3.49 -3.07 -1.76
N LYS A 80 -3.68 -3.54 -2.99
CA LYS A 80 -4.29 -4.86 -3.28
C LYS A 80 -3.36 -5.64 -4.22
N LEU A 81 -2.95 -6.83 -3.82
CA LEU A 81 -2.11 -7.71 -4.62
C LEU A 81 -2.65 -9.14 -4.59
N THR A 82 -2.38 -9.87 -5.67
CA THR A 82 -2.67 -11.30 -5.75
C THR A 82 -1.41 -12.02 -6.21
N VAL A 83 -1.01 -13.02 -5.43
CA VAL A 83 0.18 -13.83 -5.70
C VAL A 83 -0.28 -15.28 -5.84
N ALA A 84 0.08 -15.91 -6.95
CA ALA A 84 -0.27 -17.30 -7.23
C ALA A 84 0.99 -18.13 -7.43
N GLY A 85 0.97 -19.39 -6.99
CA GLY A 85 2.11 -20.26 -7.13
C GLY A 85 1.92 -21.61 -6.47
N ASN A 86 2.81 -22.55 -6.80
CA ASN A 86 2.91 -23.85 -6.16
C ASN A 86 4.09 -23.84 -5.19
N GLY A 87 3.83 -24.02 -3.90
CA GLY A 87 4.85 -23.95 -2.87
C GLY A 87 4.25 -23.89 -1.47
N THR A 88 5.06 -23.44 -0.53
CA THR A 88 4.67 -23.24 0.88
C THR A 88 4.67 -21.77 1.28
N LYS A 89 4.96 -20.85 0.36
CA LYS A 89 5.21 -19.43 0.65
C LYS A 89 4.76 -18.53 -0.49
N TRP A 90 4.02 -17.48 -0.15
CA TRP A 90 3.59 -16.42 -1.05
C TRP A 90 3.96 -15.07 -0.43
N VAL A 91 4.65 -14.24 -1.20
CA VAL A 91 5.10 -12.91 -0.74
C VAL A 91 4.37 -11.86 -1.56
N ALA A 92 3.47 -11.11 -0.91
CA ALA A 92 2.84 -9.94 -1.50
C ALA A 92 3.67 -8.70 -1.16
N ASP A 93 4.44 -8.20 -2.12
CA ASP A 93 5.32 -7.03 -1.95
C ASP A 93 4.64 -5.75 -2.45
N PHE A 94 4.28 -4.88 -1.52
CA PHE A 94 3.62 -3.61 -1.78
C PHE A 94 4.57 -2.42 -1.86
N SER A 95 5.90 -2.62 -1.82
CA SER A 95 6.89 -1.53 -1.79
C SER A 95 6.78 -0.54 -2.96
N SER A 96 6.33 -1.02 -4.12
CA SER A 96 6.10 -0.17 -5.30
C SER A 96 4.87 0.72 -5.16
N VAL A 97 3.88 0.33 -4.36
CA VAL A 97 2.56 0.99 -4.25
C VAL A 97 2.42 1.81 -2.98
N LEU A 98 2.85 1.27 -1.84
CA LEU A 98 2.70 1.96 -0.56
C LEU A 98 3.61 3.17 -0.47
N ILE A 99 3.07 4.26 0.08
CA ILE A 99 3.78 5.54 0.18
C ILE A 99 4.69 5.59 1.39
N PHE A 100 4.24 5.07 2.55
CA PHE A 100 5.04 5.08 3.76
C PHE A 100 5.87 3.79 3.87
N PRO A 101 7.14 3.86 4.30
CA PRO A 101 7.93 2.67 4.53
C PRO A 101 7.44 1.94 5.79
N ASP A 102 7.26 0.62 5.68
CA ASP A 102 7.04 -0.31 6.79
C ASP A 102 5.91 0.11 7.76
N LYS A 103 4.79 0.57 7.20
CA LYS A 103 3.67 1.13 7.98
C LYS A 103 2.33 0.48 7.66
N ILE A 104 2.32 -0.82 7.40
CA ILE A 104 1.05 -1.55 7.27
C ILE A 104 0.41 -1.62 8.67
N SER A 105 -0.72 -0.94 8.84
CA SER A 105 -1.44 -0.87 10.12
C SER A 105 -2.50 -1.97 10.20
N ASN A 106 -3.15 -2.26 9.07
CA ASN A 106 -4.20 -3.27 8.94
C ASN A 106 -4.00 -4.07 7.65
N PHE A 107 -4.38 -5.34 7.67
CA PHE A 107 -4.41 -6.17 6.46
C PHE A 107 -5.52 -7.21 6.50
N GLN A 108 -5.94 -7.64 5.33
CA GLN A 108 -6.85 -8.77 5.12
C GLN A 108 -6.26 -9.67 4.04
N TYR A 109 -6.46 -10.97 4.16
CA TYR A 109 -6.06 -11.91 3.12
C TYR A 109 -7.09 -13.00 2.92
N SER A 110 -7.12 -13.53 1.70
CA SER A 110 -7.81 -14.76 1.36
C SER A 110 -6.81 -15.77 0.80
N PHE A 111 -7.05 -17.04 1.08
CA PHE A 111 -6.21 -18.13 0.64
C PHE A 111 -7.07 -19.15 -0.12
N TYR A 112 -6.82 -19.26 -1.42
CA TYR A 112 -7.56 -20.16 -2.30
C TYR A 112 -6.64 -21.25 -2.85
N VAL A 113 -6.85 -22.50 -2.46
CA VAL A 113 -6.14 -23.65 -3.02
C VAL A 113 -6.80 -24.06 -4.34
N ARG A 114 -6.00 -24.18 -5.40
CA ARG A 114 -6.46 -24.66 -6.70
C ARG A 114 -6.56 -26.18 -6.70
N GLY A 115 -7.74 -26.69 -7.03
CA GLY A 115 -8.05 -28.12 -7.00
C GLY A 115 -8.70 -28.55 -5.67
N VAL A 116 -8.93 -29.84 -5.51
CA VAL A 116 -9.47 -30.41 -4.27
C VAL A 116 -8.30 -30.78 -3.37
N PRO A 117 -8.14 -30.15 -2.20
CA PRO A 117 -7.12 -30.56 -1.24
C PRO A 117 -7.40 -32.00 -0.79
N THR A 118 -6.39 -32.88 -0.84
CA THR A 118 -6.52 -34.24 -0.33
C THR A 118 -6.53 -34.28 1.20
N GLU A 119 -6.02 -33.23 1.84
CA GLU A 119 -5.91 -33.09 3.29
C GLU A 119 -6.09 -31.62 3.69
N ASN A 120 -6.33 -31.38 4.98
CA ASN A 120 -6.41 -30.03 5.53
C ASN A 120 -5.09 -29.28 5.35
N VAL A 121 -5.20 -28.06 4.82
CA VAL A 121 -4.08 -27.12 4.63
C VAL A 121 -4.18 -26.07 5.73
N VAL A 122 -3.12 -25.96 6.54
CA VAL A 122 -3.01 -24.89 7.54
C VAL A 122 -2.16 -23.80 6.93
N HIS A 123 -2.67 -22.56 6.97
CA HIS A 123 -1.98 -21.39 6.46
C HIS A 123 -2.07 -20.25 7.47
N ALA A 124 -1.05 -19.40 7.50
CA ALA A 124 -1.01 -18.21 8.34
C ALA A 124 -0.15 -17.13 7.69
N VAL A 125 -0.38 -15.89 8.10
CA VAL A 125 0.58 -14.81 7.86
C VAL A 125 1.71 -14.97 8.87
N THR A 126 2.95 -14.99 8.42
CA THR A 126 4.14 -15.20 9.25
C THR A 126 5.04 -13.98 9.34
N ASP A 127 4.91 -13.02 8.42
CA ASP A 127 5.64 -11.76 8.45
C ASP A 127 4.82 -10.64 7.80
N VAL A 128 4.85 -9.45 8.43
CA VAL A 128 4.32 -8.19 7.89
C VAL A 128 5.36 -7.12 8.15
N SER A 129 6.38 -7.08 7.29
CA SER A 129 7.50 -6.14 7.42
C SER A 129 7.93 -5.63 6.06
N LYS A 130 8.57 -4.46 6.02
CA LYS A 130 9.13 -3.85 4.80
C LYS A 130 8.09 -3.69 3.69
N ASN A 131 6.85 -3.37 4.05
CA ASN A 131 5.70 -3.31 3.13
C ASN A 131 5.40 -4.64 2.39
N MET A 132 5.81 -5.77 2.97
CA MET A 132 5.51 -7.10 2.46
C MET A 132 4.59 -7.83 3.43
N VAL A 133 3.71 -8.65 2.88
CA VAL A 133 2.93 -9.64 3.65
C VAL A 133 3.34 -11.02 3.18
N VAL A 134 3.81 -11.85 4.12
CA VAL A 134 4.24 -13.21 3.86
C VAL A 134 3.20 -14.18 4.39
N VAL A 135 2.64 -14.98 3.49
CA VAL A 135 1.71 -16.06 3.83
C VAL A 135 2.43 -17.38 3.62
N GLU A 136 2.40 -18.25 4.61
CA GLU A 136 3.01 -19.58 4.56
C GLU A 136 2.00 -20.68 4.88
N SER A 137 2.21 -21.85 4.29
CA SER A 137 1.41 -23.05 4.54
C SER A 137 2.30 -24.19 5.06
N ASN A 138 1.70 -25.10 5.84
CA ASN A 138 2.39 -26.26 6.36
C ASN A 138 2.74 -27.32 5.29
N LYS A 139 2.21 -27.19 4.07
CA LYS A 139 2.35 -28.15 2.96
C LYS A 139 2.46 -27.43 1.62
N VAL A 140 3.10 -28.09 0.66
CA VAL A 140 3.18 -27.62 -0.73
C VAL A 140 1.79 -27.68 -1.35
N VAL A 141 1.26 -26.52 -1.76
CA VAL A 141 -0.02 -26.40 -2.46
C VAL A 141 0.08 -25.42 -3.60
N ASN A 142 -0.72 -25.62 -4.64
CA ASN A 142 -0.94 -24.62 -5.67
C ASN A 142 -2.05 -23.68 -5.20
N ALA A 143 -1.70 -22.47 -4.77
CA ALA A 143 -2.67 -21.53 -4.21
C ALA A 143 -2.59 -20.15 -4.86
N VAL A 144 -3.68 -19.41 -4.71
CA VAL A 144 -3.83 -17.99 -4.99
C VAL A 144 -4.07 -17.29 -3.67
N VAL A 145 -3.22 -16.33 -3.35
CA VAL A 145 -3.31 -15.51 -2.15
C VAL A 145 -3.62 -14.09 -2.57
N SER A 146 -4.78 -13.58 -2.21
CA SER A 146 -5.15 -12.18 -2.43
C SER A 146 -5.05 -11.44 -1.10
N VAL A 147 -4.29 -10.34 -1.09
CA VAL A 147 -3.98 -9.54 0.10
C VAL A 147 -4.38 -8.10 -0.15
N GLU A 148 -5.06 -7.51 0.83
CA GLU A 148 -5.37 -6.09 0.91
C GLU A 148 -4.72 -5.52 2.17
N VAL A 149 -4.03 -4.38 2.04
CA VAL A 149 -3.30 -3.73 3.13
C VAL A 149 -3.69 -2.26 3.22
N ASP A 150 -3.65 -1.71 4.42
CA ASP A 150 -3.94 -0.31 4.71
C ASP A 150 -2.89 0.26 5.69
N GLN A 151 -2.35 1.42 5.35
CA GLN A 151 -1.39 2.17 6.17
C GLN A 151 -2.06 3.19 7.09
N SER A 152 -3.32 3.53 6.85
CA SER A 152 -4.06 4.44 7.70
C SER A 152 -4.29 3.81 9.08
N SER A 153 -4.04 4.61 10.10
CA SER A 153 -4.39 4.31 11.49
C SER A 153 -5.48 5.28 11.93
N MET A 154 -6.34 4.83 12.85
CA MET A 154 -7.20 5.76 13.57
C MET A 154 -6.34 6.68 14.46
N VAL A 155 -6.92 7.82 14.85
CA VAL A 155 -6.26 8.72 15.82
C VAL A 155 -5.99 7.93 17.10
N GLU A 156 -4.75 8.00 17.58
CA GLU A 156 -4.32 7.33 18.82
C GLU A 156 -4.42 5.80 18.79
N GLU A 157 -4.44 5.18 17.61
CA GLU A 157 -4.36 3.72 17.49
C GLU A 157 -2.94 3.26 17.87
N ILE A 158 -2.76 2.95 19.16
CA ILE A 158 -1.56 2.30 19.68
C ILE A 158 -1.70 0.82 19.36
N ASN A 159 -1.11 0.39 18.24
CA ASN A 159 -0.96 -1.04 17.94
C ASN A 159 0.00 -1.65 18.97
N HIS A 160 -0.56 -2.27 20.00
CA HIS A 160 0.18 -3.15 20.92
C HIS A 160 0.50 -4.45 20.18
N LEU A 161 1.67 -4.50 19.56
CA LEU A 161 2.33 -5.76 19.21
C LEU A 161 3.60 -5.88 20.04
#